data_AF-A0A920IWQ4-F1
#
_entry.id   AF-A0A920IWQ4-F1
#
_cell.length_a   1.000
_cell.length_b   1.000
_cell.length_c   1.000
_cell.angle_alpha   90.00
_cell.angle_beta   90.00
_cell.angle_gamma   90.00
#
_symmetry.space_group_name_H-M   'P 1'
#
loop_
_entity.id
_entity.type
_entity.pdbx_description
1 polymer ?
#
loop_
_entity_poly.entity_id
_entity_poly.type
_entity_poly.pdbx_seq_one_letter_code
_entity_poly.pdbx_strand_id
1 'polypeptide(L)'
;MDKIERIPLDVSTKALDKEKGWIDQFNKIDSFAPFPEPIIKQDDIDKNVIFSFVDQLFNFARKSSLFPLQFGLACCAFEMIASAMSRFDISSFGMEVFRATPRQADLMIVAGT
;
A
#
# COMPACT_ATOMS: atom_id res chain seq x y z
N MET A 1 -22.82 35.03 20.54
CA MET A 1 -23.79 34.27 19.73
C MET A 1 -23.88 35.00 18.40
N ASP A 2 -22.83 34.88 17.59
CA ASP A 2 -22.73 35.63 16.34
C ASP A 2 -23.11 34.72 15.17
N LYS A 3 -23.85 35.31 14.24
CA LYS A 3 -24.45 34.71 13.05
C LYS A 3 -23.40 34.14 12.08
N ILE A 4 -22.74 33.04 12.45
CA ILE A 4 -22.06 32.18 11.49
C ILE A 4 -23.12 31.17 11.05
N GLU A 5 -23.79 31.56 9.95
CA GLU A 5 -24.76 30.76 9.21
C GLU A 5 -24.30 29.32 9.00
N ARG A 6 -25.29 28.43 8.86
CA ARG A 6 -25.16 27.04 8.38
C ARG A 6 -24.68 27.01 6.92
N ILE A 7 -23.50 27.56 6.67
CA ILE A 7 -22.78 27.42 5.41
C ILE A 7 -22.44 25.93 5.32
N PRO A 8 -22.83 25.24 4.22
CA PRO A 8 -22.54 23.82 4.09
C PRO A 8 -21.02 23.62 4.17
N LEU A 9 -20.60 22.58 4.90
CA LEU A 9 -19.20 22.37 5.25
C LEU A 9 -18.31 22.35 4.00
N ASP A 10 -18.82 21.86 2.86
CA ASP A 10 -18.10 21.86 1.59
C ASP A 10 -17.65 23.25 1.14
N VAL A 11 -18.40 24.32 1.43
CA VAL A 11 -18.05 25.69 1.04
C VAL A 11 -17.06 26.29 2.03
N SER A 12 -17.20 25.99 3.33
CA SER A 12 -16.31 26.51 4.38
C SER A 12 -14.95 25.82 4.43
N THR A 13 -14.88 24.53 4.07
CA THR A 13 -13.64 23.74 4.13
C THR A 13 -12.99 23.52 2.77
N LYS A 14 -13.59 23.98 1.67
CA LYS A 14 -13.10 23.79 0.28
C LYS A 14 -11.63 24.14 0.07
N ALA A 15 -11.15 25.21 0.69
CA ALA A 15 -9.75 25.62 0.60
C ALA A 15 -8.82 24.63 1.34
N LEU A 16 -9.23 24.21 2.53
CA LEU A 16 -8.49 23.24 3.35
C LEU A 16 -8.49 21.84 2.72
N ASP A 17 -9.60 21.41 2.12
CA ASP A 17 -9.68 20.14 1.39
C ASP A 17 -8.82 20.14 0.13
N LYS A 18 -8.70 21.28 -0.56
CA LYS A 18 -7.83 21.39 -1.73
C LYS A 18 -6.35 21.31 -1.36
N GLU A 19 -5.97 21.91 -0.24
CA GLU A 19 -4.61 21.88 0.28
C GLU A 19 -4.25 20.49 0.85
N LYS A 20 -5.14 19.91 1.68
CA LYS A 20 -4.97 18.55 2.20
C LYS A 20 -5.00 17.50 1.10
N GLY A 21 -5.89 17.63 0.12
CA GLY A 21 -5.94 16.73 -1.03
C GLY A 21 -4.66 16.74 -1.84
N TRP A 22 -3.99 17.90 -1.93
CA TRP A 22 -2.69 18.01 -2.58
C TRP A 22 -1.57 17.34 -1.76
N ILE A 23 -1.57 17.53 -0.45
CA ILE A 23 -0.62 16.87 0.48
C ILE A 23 -0.83 15.35 0.49
N ASP A 24 -2.08 14.88 0.53
CA ASP A 24 -2.43 13.47 0.47
C ASP A 24 -2.03 12.85 -0.86
N GLN A 25 -2.24 13.57 -1.96
CA GLN A 25 -1.80 13.12 -3.28
C GLN A 25 -0.27 13.10 -3.38
N PHE A 26 0.43 14.09 -2.82
CA PHE A 26 1.89 14.14 -2.76
C PHE A 26 2.46 12.98 -1.94
N ASN A 27 1.92 12.75 -0.73
CA ASN A 27 2.31 11.62 0.13
C ASN A 27 2.00 10.27 -0.53
N LYS A 28 0.92 10.18 -1.31
CA LYS A 28 0.60 8.99 -2.10
C LYS A 28 1.64 8.76 -3.20
N ILE A 29 2.12 9.81 -3.87
CA ILE A 29 3.17 9.72 -4.89
C ILE A 29 4.51 9.29 -4.26
N ASP A 30 4.88 9.84 -3.10
CA ASP A 30 6.13 9.49 -2.40
C ASP A 30 6.12 8.05 -1.87
N SER A 31 4.94 7.51 -1.50
CA SER A 31 4.81 6.11 -1.07
C SER A 31 4.98 5.08 -2.19
N PHE A 32 4.91 5.50 -3.45
CA PHE A 32 5.21 4.67 -4.62
C PHE A 32 6.67 4.76 -5.07
N ALA A 33 7.51 5.58 -4.42
CA ALA A 33 8.94 5.49 -4.64
C ALA A 33 9.36 4.06 -4.27
N PRO A 34 9.82 3.23 -5.23
CA PRO A 34 10.30 1.90 -4.90
C PRO A 34 11.37 2.05 -3.83
N PHE A 35 11.40 1.13 -2.85
CA PHE A 35 12.50 1.07 -1.90
C PHE A 35 13.80 1.21 -2.68
N PRO A 36 14.74 2.09 -2.25
CA PRO A 36 15.98 2.30 -2.97
C PRO A 36 16.67 0.94 -3.11
N GLU A 37 16.53 0.36 -4.30
CA GLU A 37 17.20 -0.85 -4.69
C GLU A 37 18.70 -0.58 -4.58
N PRO A 38 19.51 -1.56 -4.16
CA PRO A 38 20.94 -1.34 -4.04
C PRO A 38 21.45 -0.83 -5.38
N ILE A 39 22.00 0.38 -5.37
CA ILE A 39 22.60 1.07 -6.52
C ILE A 39 23.77 0.22 -7.03
N ILE A 40 23.47 -0.76 -7.88
CA ILE A 40 24.47 -1.49 -8.65
C ILE A 40 25.01 -0.49 -9.67
N LYS A 41 26.23 0.01 -9.42
CA LYS A 41 26.93 0.88 -10.37
C LYS A 41 27.15 0.12 -11.68
N GLN A 42 27.05 0.84 -12.79
CA GLN A 42 27.17 0.28 -14.15
C GLN A 42 28.45 -0.54 -14.37
N ASP A 43 29.50 -0.26 -13.59
CA ASP A 43 30.82 -0.91 -13.69
C ASP A 43 30.90 -2.31 -13.03
N ASP A 44 29.92 -2.69 -12.21
CA ASP A 44 29.87 -4.02 -11.56
C ASP A 44 29.11 -5.07 -12.40
N ILE A 45 28.38 -4.63 -13.44
CA ILE A 45 27.44 -5.46 -14.21
C ILE A 45 28.11 -6.69 -14.84
N ASP A 46 29.36 -6.56 -15.29
CA ASP A 46 30.12 -7.64 -15.93
C ASP A 46 30.65 -8.70 -14.95
N LYS A 47 30.78 -8.36 -13.65
CA LYS A 47 31.19 -9.29 -12.59
C LYS A 47 30.01 -9.82 -11.76
N ASN A 48 28.86 -9.15 -11.80
CA ASN A 48 27.71 -9.40 -10.93
C ASN A 48 26.50 -10.04 -11.61
N VAL A 49 26.60 -10.65 -12.79
CA VAL A 49 25.45 -11.38 -13.39
C VAL A 49 24.85 -12.40 -12.41
N ILE A 50 25.70 -13.11 -11.65
CA ILE A 50 25.24 -14.04 -10.61
C ILE A 50 24.54 -13.28 -9.46
N PHE A 51 25.07 -12.14 -9.04
CA PHE A 51 24.49 -11.33 -7.97
C PHE A 51 23.14 -10.70 -8.37
N SER A 52 23.00 -10.26 -9.62
CA SER A 52 21.75 -9.72 -10.14
C SER A 52 20.67 -10.80 -10.28
N PHE A 53 21.02 -12.03 -10.67
CA PHE A 53 20.09 -13.16 -10.62
C PHE A 53 19.63 -13.47 -9.20
N VAL A 54 20.55 -13.43 -8.23
CA VAL A 54 20.22 -13.65 -6.82
C VAL A 54 19.29 -12.56 -6.30
N ASP A 55 19.54 -11.30 -6.60
CA ASP A 55 18.66 -10.20 -6.21
C ASP A 55 17.28 -10.31 -6.88
N GLN A 56 17.23 -10.65 -8.18
CA GLN A 56 15.98 -10.93 -8.87
C GLN A 56 15.21 -12.09 -8.24
N LEU A 57 15.89 -13.14 -7.80
CA LEU A 57 15.28 -14.26 -7.09
C LEU A 57 14.70 -13.83 -5.74
N PHE A 58 15.41 -13.02 -4.97
CA PHE A 58 14.90 -12.49 -3.70
C PHE A 58 13.71 -11.55 -3.89
N ASN A 59 13.75 -10.68 -4.91
CA ASN A 59 12.65 -9.80 -5.27
C ASN A 59 11.44 -10.59 -5.77
N PHE A 60 11.67 -11.67 -6.51
CA PHE A 60 10.63 -12.61 -6.90
C PHE A 60 10.01 -13.31 -5.68
N ALA A 61 10.83 -13.80 -4.74
CA ALA A 61 10.34 -14.46 -3.53
C ALA A 61 9.48 -13.53 -2.66
N ARG A 62 9.91 -12.27 -2.46
CA ARG A 62 9.16 -11.29 -1.68
C ARG A 62 7.82 -10.92 -2.31
N LYS A 63 7.76 -10.73 -3.63
CA LYS A 63 6.51 -10.36 -4.31
C LYS A 63 5.54 -11.53 -4.47
N SER A 64 6.01 -12.78 -4.45
CA SER A 64 5.19 -13.98 -4.66
C SER A 64 4.63 -14.59 -3.37
N SER A 65 5.00 -14.08 -2.19
CA SER A 65 4.62 -14.64 -0.89
C SER A 65 4.25 -13.57 0.14
N LEU A 66 3.32 -12.70 -0.23
CA LEU A 66 2.84 -11.63 0.64
C LEU A 66 1.88 -12.18 1.71
N PHE A 67 2.09 -11.82 2.96
CA PHE A 67 1.22 -12.12 4.09
C PHE A 67 0.47 -10.85 4.54
N PRO A 68 -0.75 -10.60 4.01
CA PRO A 68 -1.50 -9.41 4.35
C PRO A 68 -1.95 -9.42 5.81
N LEU A 69 -1.85 -8.27 6.45
CA LEU A 69 -2.42 -8.01 7.75
C LEU A 69 -3.91 -7.70 7.62
N GLN A 70 -4.74 -8.34 8.45
CA GLN A 70 -6.16 -8.05 8.49
C GLN A 70 -6.44 -6.72 9.21
N PHE A 71 -6.46 -5.61 8.45
CA PHE A 71 -6.73 -4.26 8.97
C PHE A 71 -7.95 -3.62 8.29
N GLY A 72 -9.14 -3.93 8.81
CA GLY A 72 -10.39 -3.31 8.36
C GLY A 72 -10.78 -2.11 9.23
N LEU A 73 -10.92 -0.93 8.62
CA LEU A 73 -11.32 0.29 9.32
C LEU A 73 -12.80 0.66 9.08
N ALA A 74 -13.28 0.46 7.85
CA ALA A 74 -14.62 0.88 7.44
C ALA A 74 -15.24 -0.16 6.48
N CYS A 75 -16.15 0.27 5.61
CA CYS A 75 -16.83 -0.60 4.64
C CYS A 75 -15.88 -1.32 3.67
N CYS A 76 -14.72 -0.74 3.35
CA CYS A 76 -13.70 -1.39 2.51
C CYS A 76 -13.14 -2.68 3.15
N ALA A 77 -13.35 -2.90 4.45
CA ALA A 77 -13.03 -4.18 5.08
C ALA A 77 -13.83 -5.35 4.47
N PHE A 78 -15.09 -5.13 4.06
CA PHE A 78 -15.88 -6.17 3.41
C PHE A 78 -15.43 -6.43 1.98
N GLU A 79 -14.93 -5.41 1.28
CA GLU A 79 -14.31 -5.59 -0.04
C GLU A 79 -13.00 -6.39 0.08
N MET A 80 -12.21 -6.12 1.11
CA MET A 80 -10.99 -6.88 1.42
C MET A 80 -11.28 -8.34 1.81
N ILE A 81 -12.39 -8.61 2.50
CA ILE A 81 -12.79 -10.00 2.79
C ILE A 81 -13.33 -10.68 1.53
N ALA A 82 -14.10 -9.96 0.71
CA ALA A 82 -14.62 -10.48 -0.55
C ALA A 82 -13.51 -10.82 -1.55
N SER A 83 -12.37 -10.12 -1.52
CA SER A 83 -11.19 -10.45 -2.33
C SER A 83 -10.46 -11.73 -1.86
N ALA A 84 -10.85 -12.31 -0.73
CA ALA A 84 -10.34 -13.58 -0.22
C ALA A 84 -11.35 -14.73 -0.37
N MET A 85 -12.54 -14.47 -0.90
CA MET A 85 -13.60 -15.48 -1.08
C MET A 85 -13.47 -16.22 -2.41
N SER A 86 -14.21 -17.31 -2.59
CA SER A 86 -14.13 -18.18 -3.78
C SER A 86 -14.28 -17.48 -5.14
N ARG A 87 -14.93 -16.30 -5.20
CA ARG A 87 -15.09 -15.54 -6.45
C ARG A 87 -13.83 -14.78 -6.85
N PHE A 88 -13.08 -14.27 -5.87
CA PHE A 88 -11.86 -13.51 -6.07
C PHE A 88 -10.81 -14.17 -5.19
N ASP A 89 -9.89 -14.90 -5.82
CA ASP A 89 -8.92 -15.69 -5.09
C ASP A 89 -7.58 -14.95 -4.96
N ILE A 90 -7.41 -14.19 -3.89
CA ILE A 90 -6.12 -13.56 -3.58
C ILE A 90 -5.05 -14.59 -3.17
N SER A 91 -5.44 -15.81 -2.79
CA SER A 91 -4.48 -16.88 -2.43
C SER A 91 -3.60 -17.29 -3.62
N SER A 92 -4.11 -17.14 -4.84
CA SER A 92 -3.36 -17.34 -6.09
C SER A 92 -2.11 -16.45 -6.21
N PHE A 93 -2.02 -15.33 -5.49
CA PHE A 93 -0.85 -14.45 -5.45
C PHE A 93 0.08 -14.72 -4.25
N GLY A 94 -0.13 -15.81 -3.53
CA GLY A 94 0.61 -16.14 -2.31
C GLY A 94 0.04 -15.49 -1.04
N MET A 95 -1.11 -14.83 -1.13
CA MET A 95 -1.78 -14.11 -0.05
C MET A 95 -2.89 -14.94 0.59
N GLU A 96 -2.64 -16.24 0.82
CA GLU A 96 -3.67 -17.18 1.27
C GLU A 96 -4.18 -16.87 2.69
N VAL A 97 -3.30 -16.43 3.58
CA VAL A 97 -3.60 -16.27 5.00
C VAL A 97 -3.48 -14.82 5.42
N PHE A 98 -4.63 -14.22 5.75
CA PHE A 98 -4.67 -12.96 6.47
C PHE A 98 -4.20 -13.17 7.91
N ARG A 99 -3.08 -12.55 8.26
CA ARG A 99 -2.54 -12.66 9.62
C ARG A 99 -3.07 -11.52 10.48
N ALA A 100 -3.60 -11.87 11.66
CA ALA A 100 -4.16 -10.91 12.60
C ALA A 100 -3.09 -10.14 13.40
N THR A 101 -1.82 -10.57 13.36
CA THR A 101 -0.76 -9.98 14.16
C THR A 101 0.27 -9.24 13.29
N PRO A 102 0.68 -8.02 13.66
CA PRO A 102 1.64 -7.22 12.88
C PRO A 102 3.05 -7.80 12.86
N ARG A 103 3.41 -8.65 13.83
CA ARG A 103 4.72 -9.30 13.83
C ARG A 103 4.84 -10.39 12.76
N GLN A 104 3.71 -10.94 12.31
CA GLN A 104 3.70 -12.08 11.40
C GLN A 104 3.35 -11.68 9.95
N ALA A 105 2.85 -10.48 9.72
CA ALA A 105 2.49 -9.95 8.42
C ALA A 105 3.62 -9.07 7.84
N ASP A 106 3.71 -8.99 6.51
CA ASP A 106 4.68 -8.15 5.80
C ASP A 106 4.02 -7.03 4.99
N LEU A 107 2.73 -7.16 4.68
CA LEU A 107 1.92 -6.18 3.96
C LEU A 107 0.77 -5.69 4.83
N MET A 108 0.62 -4.38 4.97
CA MET A 108 -0.51 -3.76 5.66
C MET A 108 -1.41 -3.06 4.64
N ILE A 109 -2.67 -3.51 4.53
CA ILE A 109 -3.67 -2.91 3.66
C ILE A 109 -4.57 -2.01 4.53
N VAL A 110 -4.58 -0.70 4.27
CA VAL A 110 -5.48 0.23 4.95
C VAL A 110 -6.84 0.21 4.25
N ALA A 111 -7.72 -0.67 4.71
CA ALA A 111 -9.04 -0.88 4.11
C ALA A 111 -10.12 -0.04 4.83
N GLY A 112 -10.17 1.25 4.48
CA GLY A 112 -11.20 2.18 4.92
C GLY A 112 -10.72 3.62 4.90
N THR A 113 -11.67 4.54 4.99
CA THR A 113 -11.46 5.98 5.14
C THR A 113 -11.67 6.40 6.58
#